data_AF-A0A8J4WZ72-F1
#
_entry.id   AF-A0A8J4WZ72-F1
#
_cell.length_a   1.000
_cell.length_b   1.000
_cell.length_c   1.000
_cell.angle_alpha   90.00
_cell.angle_beta   90.00
_cell.angle_gamma   90.00
#
_symmetry.space_group_name_H-M   'P 1'
#
loop_
_entity.id
_entity.type
_entity.pdbx_description
1 polymer ?
#
loop_
_entity_poly.entity_id
_entity_poly.type
_entity_poly.pdbx_seq_one_letter_code
_entity_poly.pdbx_strand_id
1 'polypeptide(L)'
;KSTTWLGGDDEPLTGFTWRGGCERETTGILAWSEVFVVEKPDGTKVAVLLIDTQGAFDSQSTIKDCATLFALSTMTSSVQVYNLSQNVQEDDLQHLQLFTEYGRLAMEEIYLKPFQSLMFLIRDWSYPYEHAYGLEGGKTFLEKRLQVKPNQHEELQNVRKHIHSCFSNVSCFLLPHPGLRVATNPHFDGRLKDIDPDFKKELVNLVPLLLAPENLVEKEISGSKVTCRDLVQYFKAYMKIYQGEELPHPKFMLQATAEANNLAAVAGAKDTYIKSMEQVCGGDKPYIAPADLARSHEELKQSSIRQFRTIKKMGGEEFCRRYQEQLEVELDEAYTNYIKYNDGKNIFYAARTPATLFALMFAMYVVSLVTGFVGVNSVAMLCNLVMGVALVSLCTWAYVKYSGEFREVGSIIDQVAETLWEQALERILLQEHVRDLNVVVVSVAGAFRMGKSFLLDFMLRYMFHQ
;
A
#
# COMPACT_ATOMS: atom_id res chain seq x y z
N LYS A 1 -12.12 -7.87 -28.81
CA LYS A 1 -12.53 -6.76 -27.91
C LYS A 1 -12.37 -5.45 -28.70
N SER A 2 -13.33 -4.53 -28.60
CA SER A 2 -13.41 -3.32 -29.45
C SER A 2 -12.16 -2.43 -29.30
N THR A 3 -11.60 -1.93 -30.41
CA THR A 3 -10.46 -0.99 -30.44
C THR A 3 -10.83 0.43 -29.98
N THR A 4 -12.09 0.64 -29.57
CA THR A 4 -12.61 1.95 -29.13
C THR A 4 -11.88 2.54 -27.93
N TRP A 5 -11.19 1.73 -27.13
CA TRP A 5 -10.45 2.23 -25.97
C TRP A 5 -9.22 3.08 -26.34
N LEU A 6 -8.70 2.99 -27.57
CA LEU A 6 -7.59 3.85 -28.01
C LEU A 6 -7.96 5.34 -28.01
N GLY A 7 -9.26 5.66 -28.03
CA GLY A 7 -9.79 7.02 -28.14
C GLY A 7 -10.03 7.46 -29.58
N GLY A 8 -10.52 8.69 -29.75
CA GLY A 8 -10.73 9.29 -31.07
C GLY A 8 -9.42 9.73 -31.74
N ASP A 9 -9.40 9.79 -33.08
CA ASP A 9 -8.21 10.18 -33.86
C ASP A 9 -7.70 11.61 -33.55
N ASP A 10 -8.60 12.49 -33.11
CA ASP A 10 -8.32 13.89 -32.76
C ASP A 10 -8.19 14.16 -31.26
N GLU A 11 -8.35 13.13 -30.43
CA GLU A 11 -8.33 13.26 -28.98
C GLU A 11 -6.88 13.25 -28.47
N PRO A 12 -6.43 14.28 -27.72
CA PRO A 12 -5.09 14.31 -27.16
C PRO A 12 -4.91 13.21 -26.11
N LEU A 13 -3.65 12.87 -25.82
CA LEU A 13 -3.30 11.90 -24.78
C LEU A 13 -3.03 12.63 -23.47
N THR A 14 -3.76 12.25 -22.42
CA THR A 14 -3.68 12.86 -21.09
C THR A 14 -3.45 11.80 -20.02
N GLY A 15 -2.66 12.12 -19.01
CA GLY A 15 -2.36 11.21 -17.90
C GLY A 15 -1.12 11.68 -17.14
N PHE A 16 -0.10 10.82 -17.08
CA PHE A 16 1.21 11.18 -16.58
C PHE A 16 1.83 12.28 -17.43
N THR A 17 2.51 13.25 -16.81
CA THR A 17 3.17 14.32 -17.56
C THR A 17 4.26 13.75 -18.47
N TRP A 18 4.13 13.98 -19.77
CA TRP A 18 5.13 13.59 -20.76
C TRP A 18 5.42 14.74 -21.72
N ARG A 19 6.68 14.84 -22.16
CA ARG A 19 7.11 15.82 -23.17
C ARG A 19 8.32 15.35 -23.95
N GLY A 20 8.52 15.94 -25.14
CA GLY A 20 9.82 15.93 -25.83
C GLY A 20 10.86 16.80 -25.10
N GLY A 21 12.08 16.92 -25.63
CA GLY A 21 13.12 17.83 -25.07
C GLY A 21 14.52 17.23 -25.14
N CYS A 22 15.45 17.62 -24.26
CA CYS A 22 16.67 16.85 -23.88
C CYS A 22 16.79 16.58 -22.36
N GLU A 23 15.99 17.28 -21.53
CA GLU A 23 15.98 17.15 -20.07
C GLU A 23 14.96 16.14 -19.54
N ARG A 24 15.06 15.80 -18.25
CA ARG A 24 14.17 14.84 -17.58
C ARG A 24 12.84 15.47 -17.19
N GLU A 25 11.84 14.62 -17.03
CA GLU A 25 10.51 15.00 -16.57
C GLU A 25 10.13 14.25 -15.30
N THR A 26 9.97 12.92 -15.38
CA THR A 26 9.68 12.08 -14.23
C THR A 26 10.89 11.99 -13.29
N THR A 27 10.70 12.34 -12.02
CA THR A 27 11.71 12.20 -10.95
C THR A 27 11.18 11.23 -9.89
N GLY A 28 11.95 10.21 -9.53
CA GLY A 28 11.56 9.18 -8.57
C GLY A 28 10.56 8.15 -9.11
N ILE A 29 9.60 7.77 -8.28
CA ILE A 29 8.51 6.84 -8.60
C ILE A 29 7.20 7.60 -8.49
N LEU A 30 6.40 7.62 -9.55
CA LEU A 30 5.06 8.21 -9.57
C LEU A 30 4.03 7.08 -9.67
N ALA A 31 3.04 7.11 -8.80
CA ALA A 31 1.87 6.24 -8.91
C ALA A 31 0.68 7.06 -9.40
N TRP A 32 -0.20 6.46 -10.19
CA TRP A 32 -1.46 7.12 -10.54
C TRP A 32 -2.32 7.32 -9.29
N SER A 33 -2.98 8.47 -9.19
CA SER A 33 -3.75 8.85 -7.99
C SER A 33 -5.00 8.02 -7.75
N GLU A 34 -5.50 7.34 -8.79
CA GLU A 34 -6.69 6.51 -8.73
C GLU A 34 -6.31 5.03 -8.88
N VAL A 35 -6.85 4.19 -8.00
CA VAL A 35 -6.66 2.73 -8.06
C VAL A 35 -7.87 2.12 -8.73
N PHE A 36 -7.65 1.39 -9.81
CA PHE A 36 -8.74 0.81 -10.59
C PHE A 36 -9.16 -0.52 -9.97
N VAL A 37 -10.43 -0.67 -9.63
CA VAL A 37 -10.98 -1.96 -9.16
C VAL A 37 -11.52 -2.73 -10.35
N VAL A 38 -10.87 -3.85 -10.69
CA VAL A 38 -11.24 -4.70 -11.82
C VAL A 38 -11.78 -6.02 -11.31
N GLU A 39 -12.90 -6.48 -11.89
CA GLU A 39 -13.44 -7.82 -11.65
C GLU A 39 -12.82 -8.81 -12.63
N LYS A 40 -12.16 -9.82 -12.10
CA LYS A 40 -11.57 -10.91 -12.88
C LYS A 40 -12.65 -11.87 -13.39
N PRO A 41 -12.33 -12.69 -14.42
CA PRO A 41 -13.27 -13.70 -14.93
C PRO A 41 -13.74 -14.74 -13.89
N ASP A 42 -13.00 -14.87 -12.78
CA ASP A 42 -13.33 -15.75 -11.65
C ASP A 42 -14.29 -15.09 -10.62
N GLY A 43 -14.70 -13.83 -10.84
CA GLY A 43 -15.56 -13.05 -9.94
C GLY A 43 -14.80 -12.38 -8.79
N THR A 44 -13.48 -12.51 -8.72
CA THR A 44 -12.68 -11.83 -7.69
C THR A 44 -12.39 -10.38 -8.09
N LYS A 45 -12.44 -9.46 -7.12
CA LYS A 45 -12.09 -8.06 -7.33
C LYS A 45 -10.64 -7.82 -6.97
N VAL A 46 -9.90 -7.18 -7.86
CA VAL A 46 -8.48 -6.83 -7.67
C VAL A 46 -8.28 -5.33 -7.88
N ALA A 47 -7.29 -4.78 -7.17
CA ALA A 47 -6.94 -3.37 -7.22
C ALA A 47 -5.71 -3.18 -8.13
N VAL A 48 -5.85 -2.45 -9.24
CA VAL A 48 -4.77 -2.22 -10.21
C VAL A 48 -4.13 -0.86 -9.98
N LEU A 49 -2.82 -0.87 -9.72
CA LEU A 49 -1.98 0.30 -9.52
C LEU A 49 -0.98 0.40 -10.69
N LEU A 50 -0.97 1.56 -11.37
CA LEU A 50 0.01 1.88 -12.39
C LEU A 50 1.12 2.74 -11.80
N ILE A 51 2.37 2.34 -12.06
CA ILE A 51 3.56 3.02 -11.57
C ILE A 51 4.43 3.45 -12.76
N ASP A 52 4.71 4.76 -12.83
CA ASP A 52 5.76 5.34 -13.67
C ASP A 52 7.04 5.48 -12.85
N THR A 53 8.17 5.13 -13.44
CA THR A 53 9.47 5.29 -12.80
C THR A 53 10.34 6.22 -13.61
N GLN A 54 11.21 6.95 -12.93
CA GLN A 54 12.23 7.77 -13.58
C GLN A 54 13.08 6.92 -14.54
N GLY A 55 13.46 7.55 -15.66
CA GLY A 55 14.38 6.92 -16.59
C GLY A 55 15.76 6.73 -15.97
N ALA A 56 16.26 5.49 -15.98
CA ALA A 56 17.62 5.21 -15.56
C ALA A 56 18.63 5.93 -16.49
N PHE A 57 19.76 6.37 -15.93
CA PHE A 57 20.88 7.00 -16.64
C PHE A 57 20.63 8.41 -17.20
N ASP A 58 20.01 9.28 -16.40
CA ASP A 58 20.03 10.71 -16.71
C ASP A 58 21.36 11.37 -16.26
N SER A 59 21.61 12.61 -16.70
CA SER A 59 22.87 13.31 -16.41
C SER A 59 22.99 13.84 -14.98
N GLN A 60 21.96 13.69 -14.14
CA GLN A 60 21.88 14.26 -12.79
C GLN A 60 21.81 13.19 -11.70
N SER A 61 21.41 11.96 -12.03
CA SER A 61 21.24 10.83 -11.13
C SER A 61 22.43 9.89 -11.20
N THR A 62 22.83 9.39 -10.05
CA THR A 62 23.90 8.39 -9.99
C THR A 62 23.39 7.03 -10.48
N ILE A 63 24.33 6.15 -10.87
CA ILE A 63 24.01 4.75 -11.20
C ILE A 63 23.28 4.08 -10.02
N LYS A 64 23.63 4.45 -8.79
CA LYS A 64 22.98 3.99 -7.56
C LYS A 64 21.51 4.42 -7.47
N ASP A 65 21.20 5.69 -7.75
CA ASP A 65 19.82 6.19 -7.71
C ASP A 65 18.95 5.43 -8.71
N CYS A 66 19.49 5.19 -9.91
CA CYS A 66 18.82 4.44 -10.96
C CYS A 66 18.59 2.98 -10.56
N ALA A 67 19.62 2.31 -10.00
CA ALA A 67 19.51 0.94 -9.51
C ALA A 67 18.51 0.83 -8.35
N THR A 68 18.46 1.83 -7.46
CA THR A 68 17.53 1.90 -6.33
C THR A 68 16.08 2.03 -6.80
N LEU A 69 15.80 2.97 -7.70
CA LEU A 69 14.45 3.17 -8.24
C LEU A 69 13.97 1.94 -9.02
N PHE A 70 14.85 1.37 -9.83
CA PHE A 70 14.56 0.15 -10.58
C PHE A 70 14.33 -1.06 -9.65
N ALA A 71 15.10 -1.17 -8.56
CA ALA A 71 14.92 -2.21 -7.56
C ALA A 71 13.62 -2.09 -6.79
N LEU A 72 13.31 -0.90 -6.28
CA LEU A 72 12.05 -0.62 -5.60
C LEU A 72 10.84 -0.91 -6.49
N SER A 73 10.92 -0.48 -7.75
CA SER A 73 9.91 -0.79 -8.78
C SER A 73 9.73 -2.29 -8.99
N THR A 74 10.83 -3.04 -9.13
CA THR A 74 10.78 -4.48 -9.41
C THR A 74 10.26 -5.29 -8.22
N MET A 75 10.67 -4.93 -6.99
CA MET A 75 10.21 -5.60 -5.78
C MET A 75 8.73 -5.35 -5.48
N THR A 76 8.23 -4.17 -5.79
CA THR A 76 6.83 -3.77 -5.50
C THR A 76 5.87 -4.14 -6.62
N SER A 77 6.34 -4.23 -7.87
CA SER A 77 5.51 -4.62 -9.02
C SER A 77 5.23 -6.11 -9.11
N SER A 78 4.05 -6.48 -9.61
CA SER A 78 3.75 -7.85 -10.04
C SER A 78 4.15 -8.07 -11.50
N VAL A 79 4.02 -7.01 -12.31
CA VAL A 79 4.49 -6.99 -13.70
C VAL A 79 5.47 -5.82 -13.86
N GLN A 80 6.74 -6.15 -14.09
CA GLN A 80 7.78 -5.19 -14.41
C GLN A 80 7.96 -5.15 -15.93
N VAL A 81 7.57 -4.03 -16.56
CA VAL A 81 7.85 -3.75 -17.96
C VAL A 81 9.20 -3.05 -18.03
N TYR A 82 10.19 -3.72 -18.59
CA TYR A 82 11.53 -3.19 -18.83
C TYR A 82 11.60 -2.58 -20.23
N ASN A 83 11.43 -1.27 -20.31
CA ASN A 83 11.33 -0.47 -21.52
C ASN A 83 12.72 -0.07 -22.05
N LEU A 84 13.16 -0.78 -23.08
CA LEU A 84 14.45 -0.63 -23.75
C LEU A 84 14.27 -0.02 -25.14
N SER A 85 15.32 0.58 -25.70
CA SER A 85 15.28 1.15 -27.04
C SER A 85 16.14 0.37 -28.01
N GLN A 86 15.55 0.04 -29.15
CA GLN A 86 16.10 -0.66 -30.30
C GLN A 86 16.55 -2.10 -30.05
N ASN A 87 17.25 -2.38 -28.95
CA ASN A 87 17.87 -3.68 -28.70
C ASN A 87 18.02 -3.96 -27.19
N VAL A 88 18.43 -5.19 -26.87
CA VAL A 88 18.90 -5.57 -25.52
C VAL A 88 20.42 -5.62 -25.56
N GLN A 89 21.06 -4.68 -24.87
CA GLN A 89 22.52 -4.58 -24.75
C GLN A 89 23.02 -5.34 -23.50
N GLU A 90 24.34 -5.51 -23.36
CA GLU A 90 24.90 -6.27 -22.23
C GLU A 90 24.87 -5.46 -20.92
N ASP A 91 25.00 -4.14 -21.00
CA ASP A 91 24.81 -3.20 -19.90
C ASP A 91 23.36 -3.21 -19.38
N ASP A 92 22.37 -3.33 -20.27
CA ASP A 92 20.97 -3.53 -19.87
C ASP A 92 20.79 -4.76 -18.96
N LEU A 93 21.55 -5.82 -19.24
CA LEU A 93 21.55 -7.06 -18.45
C LEU A 93 22.37 -6.92 -17.18
N GLN A 94 23.45 -6.13 -17.16
CA GLN A 94 24.22 -5.86 -15.95
C GLN A 94 23.37 -5.19 -14.87
N HIS A 95 22.45 -4.28 -15.24
CA HIS A 95 21.51 -3.70 -14.26
C HIS A 95 20.62 -4.74 -13.60
N LEU A 96 20.36 -5.87 -14.28
CA LEU A 96 19.58 -6.97 -13.72
C LEU A 96 20.38 -7.83 -12.73
N GLN A 97 21.71 -7.68 -12.67
CA GLN A 97 22.58 -8.48 -11.81
C GLN A 97 22.22 -8.37 -10.33
N LEU A 98 21.93 -7.15 -9.84
CA LEU A 98 21.55 -6.91 -8.45
C LEU A 98 20.36 -7.79 -8.04
N PHE A 99 19.39 -7.97 -8.95
CA PHE A 99 18.21 -8.82 -8.72
C PHE A 99 18.53 -10.30 -8.76
N THR A 100 19.50 -10.69 -9.59
CA THR A 100 19.92 -12.09 -9.66
C THR A 100 20.61 -12.54 -8.37
N GLU A 101 21.38 -11.67 -7.72
CA GLU A 101 21.98 -11.98 -6.42
C GLU A 101 20.94 -12.02 -5.30
N TYR A 102 20.04 -11.04 -5.26
CA TYR A 102 18.92 -11.06 -4.31
C TYR A 102 18.05 -12.30 -4.48
N GLY A 103 17.69 -12.63 -5.72
CA GLY A 103 16.86 -13.78 -5.99
C GLY A 103 17.53 -15.10 -5.68
N ARG A 104 18.86 -15.19 -5.86
CA ARG A 104 19.62 -16.35 -5.40
C ARG A 104 19.50 -16.55 -3.88
N LEU A 105 19.68 -15.49 -3.09
CA LEU A 105 19.52 -15.58 -1.62
C LEU A 105 18.09 -15.94 -1.22
N ALA A 106 17.08 -15.35 -1.88
CA ALA A 106 15.68 -15.65 -1.60
C ALA A 106 15.32 -17.11 -1.92
N MET A 107 15.89 -17.67 -3.00
CA MET A 107 15.72 -19.08 -3.35
C MET A 107 16.39 -20.03 -2.35
N GLU A 108 17.53 -19.64 -1.77
CA GLU A 108 18.23 -20.43 -0.77
C GLU A 108 17.42 -20.55 0.55
N GLU A 109 16.67 -19.52 0.94
CA GLU A 109 15.89 -19.53 2.18
C GLU A 109 14.44 -20.00 2.02
N ILE A 110 13.78 -19.63 0.92
CA ILE A 110 12.31 -19.77 0.77
C ILE A 110 11.95 -20.81 -0.31
N TYR A 111 12.92 -21.23 -1.12
CA TYR A 111 12.73 -22.14 -2.27
C TYR A 111 11.68 -21.68 -3.30
N LEU A 112 11.32 -20.39 -3.28
CA LEU A 112 10.39 -19.77 -4.21
C LEU A 112 11.11 -18.69 -5.01
N LYS A 113 10.57 -18.41 -6.21
CA LYS A 113 11.03 -17.29 -7.02
C LYS A 113 10.58 -15.97 -6.38
N PRO A 114 11.48 -15.00 -6.21
CA PRO A 114 11.16 -13.72 -5.57
C PRO A 114 10.26 -12.81 -6.41
N PHE A 115 10.34 -12.91 -7.75
CA PHE A 115 9.66 -12.02 -8.67
C PHE A 115 8.70 -12.78 -9.60
N GLN A 116 7.69 -12.08 -10.08
CA GLN A 116 6.61 -12.66 -10.86
C GLN A 116 6.86 -12.51 -12.36
N SER A 117 6.46 -11.39 -12.96
CA SER A 117 6.55 -11.21 -14.41
C SER A 117 7.52 -10.09 -14.78
N LEU A 118 8.49 -10.40 -15.65
CA LEU A 118 9.37 -9.44 -16.32
C LEU A 118 9.03 -9.44 -17.82
N MET A 119 8.70 -8.27 -18.36
CA MET A 119 8.48 -8.08 -19.79
C MET A 119 9.53 -7.13 -20.36
N PHE A 120 10.40 -7.63 -21.23
CA PHE A 120 11.27 -6.80 -22.05
C PHE A 120 10.44 -6.13 -23.14
N LEU A 121 10.23 -4.82 -23.04
CA LEU A 121 9.56 -4.04 -24.08
C LEU A 121 10.62 -3.33 -24.91
N ILE A 122 10.85 -3.78 -26.14
CA ILE A 122 11.84 -3.18 -27.04
C ILE A 122 11.13 -2.18 -27.94
N ARG A 123 11.42 -0.91 -27.73
CA ARG A 123 10.93 0.21 -28.52
C ARG A 123 11.73 0.34 -29.81
N ASP A 124 11.12 0.94 -30.82
CA ASP A 124 11.77 1.31 -32.08
C ASP A 124 12.46 0.12 -32.76
N TRP A 125 11.87 -1.08 -32.65
CA TRP A 125 12.39 -2.28 -33.27
C TRP A 125 12.44 -2.12 -34.79
N SER A 126 13.65 -2.22 -35.33
CA SER A 126 13.93 -1.88 -36.73
C SER A 126 14.10 -3.10 -37.64
N TYR A 127 14.01 -4.31 -37.08
CA TYR A 127 14.31 -5.56 -37.80
C TYR A 127 13.12 -6.54 -37.85
N PRO A 128 11.91 -6.12 -38.30
CA PRO A 128 10.74 -6.98 -38.35
C PRO A 128 10.91 -8.20 -39.29
N TYR A 129 11.84 -8.11 -40.24
CA TYR A 129 12.17 -9.18 -41.18
C TYR A 129 13.00 -10.31 -40.56
N GLU A 130 13.69 -10.07 -39.44
CA GLU A 130 14.38 -11.12 -38.66
C GLU A 130 13.47 -11.67 -37.56
N HIS A 131 12.84 -10.76 -36.81
CA HIS A 131 11.91 -11.08 -35.75
C HIS A 131 10.69 -10.17 -35.88
N ALA A 132 9.53 -10.75 -36.16
CA ALA A 132 8.29 -10.02 -36.35
C ALA A 132 7.89 -9.21 -35.09
N TYR A 133 7.08 -8.16 -35.28
CA TYR A 133 6.57 -7.40 -34.15
C TYR A 133 5.68 -8.23 -33.22
N GLY A 134 5.53 -7.76 -31.98
CA GLY A 134 4.69 -8.38 -30.97
C GLY A 134 5.40 -9.39 -30.09
N LEU A 135 4.60 -10.25 -29.44
CA LEU A 135 5.06 -11.20 -28.41
C LEU A 135 5.80 -12.41 -29.01
N GLU A 136 5.36 -12.92 -30.16
CA GLU A 136 5.94 -14.13 -30.76
C GLU A 136 7.37 -13.88 -31.23
N GLY A 137 7.60 -12.81 -32.00
CA GLY A 137 8.95 -12.45 -32.43
C GLY A 137 9.85 -12.01 -31.27
N GLY A 138 9.29 -11.34 -30.26
CA GLY A 138 9.99 -10.99 -29.03
C GLY A 138 10.48 -12.20 -28.25
N LYS A 139 9.66 -13.25 -28.13
CA LYS A 139 10.07 -14.51 -27.50
C LYS A 139 11.28 -15.14 -28.20
N THR A 140 11.24 -15.27 -29.54
CA THR A 140 12.35 -15.86 -30.30
C THR A 140 13.62 -15.01 -30.20
N PHE A 141 13.46 -13.68 -30.23
CA PHE A 141 14.56 -12.74 -30.07
C PHE A 141 15.22 -12.85 -28.68
N LEU A 142 14.41 -12.88 -27.62
CA LEU A 142 14.88 -12.94 -26.24
C LEU A 142 15.57 -14.27 -25.93
N GLU A 143 15.01 -15.40 -26.38
CA GLU A 143 15.65 -16.72 -26.23
C GLU A 143 17.05 -16.74 -26.84
N LYS A 144 17.24 -16.13 -28.02
CA LYS A 144 18.55 -16.01 -28.65
C LYS A 144 19.52 -15.10 -27.89
N ARG A 145 19.02 -14.06 -27.22
CA ARG A 145 19.82 -13.11 -26.43
C ARG A 145 20.22 -13.64 -25.05
N LEU A 146 19.35 -14.43 -24.42
CA LEU A 146 19.58 -15.04 -23.12
C LEU A 146 20.34 -16.39 -23.18
N GLN A 147 20.63 -16.90 -24.38
CA GLN A 147 21.52 -18.06 -24.54
C GLN A 147 22.91 -17.79 -23.92
N VAL A 148 23.28 -18.66 -22.99
CA VAL A 148 24.60 -18.65 -22.34
C VAL A 148 25.64 -19.14 -23.34
N LYS A 149 26.64 -18.31 -23.64
CA LYS A 149 27.75 -18.66 -24.52
C LYS A 149 29.05 -18.70 -23.72
N PRO A 150 29.97 -19.66 -24.01
CA PRO A 150 31.19 -19.84 -23.23
C PRO A 150 32.20 -18.68 -23.38
N ASN A 151 32.04 -17.84 -24.41
CA ASN A 151 32.88 -16.66 -24.66
C ASN A 151 32.38 -15.39 -23.97
N GLN A 152 31.26 -15.44 -23.24
CA GLN A 152 30.76 -14.31 -22.45
C GLN A 152 31.53 -14.17 -21.14
N HIS A 153 31.61 -12.94 -20.60
CA HIS A 153 32.13 -12.70 -19.25
C HIS A 153 31.34 -13.51 -18.22
N GLU A 154 32.01 -13.99 -17.17
CA GLU A 154 31.38 -14.86 -16.16
C GLU A 154 30.16 -14.22 -15.50
N GLU A 155 30.22 -12.93 -15.21
CA GLU A 155 29.10 -12.15 -14.67
C GLU A 155 27.87 -12.19 -15.59
N LEU A 156 28.07 -12.03 -16.90
CA LEU A 156 27.00 -12.02 -17.90
C LEU A 156 26.39 -13.42 -18.11
N GLN A 157 27.19 -14.48 -17.92
CA GLN A 157 26.69 -15.86 -17.90
C GLN A 157 25.84 -16.09 -16.65
N ASN A 158 26.28 -15.58 -15.50
CA ASN A 158 25.55 -15.69 -14.24
C ASN A 158 24.21 -14.97 -14.32
N VAL A 159 24.16 -13.74 -14.84
CA VAL A 159 22.90 -13.01 -15.05
C VAL A 159 21.92 -13.83 -15.88
N ARG A 160 22.34 -14.37 -17.03
CA ARG A 160 21.49 -15.18 -17.92
C ARG A 160 20.97 -16.46 -17.26
N LYS A 161 21.79 -17.13 -16.45
CA LYS A 161 21.38 -18.32 -15.69
C LYS A 161 20.34 -17.99 -14.63
N HIS A 162 20.51 -16.86 -13.93
CA HIS A 162 19.70 -16.52 -12.77
C HIS A 162 18.45 -15.70 -13.12
N ILE A 163 18.36 -15.03 -14.28
CA ILE A 163 17.12 -14.33 -14.68
C ILE A 163 15.91 -15.29 -14.65
N HIS A 164 16.07 -16.50 -15.20
CA HIS A 164 15.01 -17.51 -15.20
C HIS A 164 14.74 -18.11 -13.81
N SER A 165 15.69 -18.02 -12.88
CA SER A 165 15.52 -18.45 -11.49
C SER A 165 14.81 -17.38 -10.65
N CYS A 166 15.00 -16.10 -10.98
CA CYS A 166 14.45 -14.98 -10.21
C CYS A 166 13.01 -14.62 -10.59
N PHE A 167 12.66 -14.73 -11.87
CA PHE A 167 11.34 -14.39 -12.38
C PHE A 167 10.52 -15.63 -12.73
N SER A 168 9.24 -15.62 -12.36
CA SER A 168 8.29 -16.69 -12.68
C SER A 168 7.98 -16.75 -14.16
N ASN A 169 7.79 -15.58 -14.79
CA ASN A 169 7.60 -15.41 -16.21
C ASN A 169 8.56 -14.34 -16.75
N VAL A 170 9.21 -14.64 -17.87
CA VAL A 170 10.06 -13.69 -18.60
C VAL A 170 9.57 -13.68 -20.05
N SER A 171 9.11 -12.52 -20.49
CA SER A 171 8.54 -12.31 -21.82
C SER A 171 9.23 -11.13 -22.52
N CYS A 172 9.06 -11.04 -23.84
CA CYS A 172 9.59 -9.94 -24.63
C CYS A 172 8.57 -9.54 -25.69
N PHE A 173 8.39 -8.24 -25.87
CA PHE A 173 7.49 -7.65 -26.85
C PHE A 173 8.28 -6.66 -27.72
N LEU A 174 8.23 -6.85 -29.04
CA LEU A 174 8.90 -5.98 -30.00
C LEU A 174 7.90 -4.96 -30.54
N LEU A 175 8.13 -3.68 -30.25
CA LEU A 175 7.27 -2.58 -30.65
C LEU A 175 7.95 -1.77 -31.78
N PRO A 176 7.23 -1.46 -32.88
CA PRO A 176 7.77 -0.64 -33.96
C PRO A 176 8.03 0.80 -33.50
N HIS A 177 8.65 1.59 -34.37
CA HIS A 177 8.84 3.02 -34.13
C HIS A 177 7.50 3.76 -34.27
N PRO A 178 7.12 4.68 -33.36
CA PRO A 178 5.82 5.35 -33.36
C PRO A 178 5.60 6.36 -34.50
N GLY A 179 6.64 6.64 -35.28
CA GLY A 179 6.65 7.56 -36.42
C GLY A 179 7.48 8.82 -36.14
N LEU A 180 8.04 9.41 -37.20
CA LEU A 180 8.92 10.59 -37.07
C LEU A 180 8.20 11.81 -36.48
N ARG A 181 6.89 11.94 -36.72
CA ARG A 181 6.07 13.04 -36.16
C ARG A 181 6.05 12.98 -34.64
N VAL A 182 5.86 11.80 -34.07
CA VAL A 182 5.87 11.57 -32.62
C VAL A 182 7.24 11.91 -32.02
N ALA A 183 8.33 11.52 -32.70
CA ALA A 183 9.68 11.69 -32.18
C ALA A 183 10.24 13.11 -32.30
N THR A 184 9.86 13.86 -33.34
CA THR A 184 10.52 15.12 -33.70
C THR A 184 9.64 16.37 -33.56
N ASN A 185 8.31 16.23 -33.54
CA ASN A 185 7.42 17.38 -33.47
C ASN A 185 7.26 17.87 -32.01
N PRO A 186 7.69 19.10 -31.67
CA PRO A 186 7.56 19.63 -30.31
C PRO A 186 6.10 19.92 -29.91
N HIS A 187 5.18 20.02 -30.87
CA HIS A 187 3.76 20.27 -30.63
C HIS A 187 2.90 19.01 -30.67
N PHE A 188 3.52 17.84 -30.70
CA PHE A 188 2.78 16.58 -30.64
C PHE A 188 2.12 16.41 -29.27
N ASP A 189 0.79 16.23 -29.27
CA ASP A 189 -0.08 16.15 -28.08
C ASP A 189 -0.70 14.75 -27.90
N GLY A 190 -0.16 13.73 -28.59
CA GLY A 190 -0.57 12.33 -28.40
C GLY A 190 -1.69 11.82 -29.30
N ARG A 191 -2.18 12.63 -30.25
CA ARG A 191 -3.26 12.24 -31.16
C ARG A 191 -2.90 11.06 -32.06
N LEU A 192 -3.85 10.13 -32.22
CA LEU A 192 -3.65 8.88 -32.95
C LEU A 192 -3.42 9.07 -34.46
N LYS A 193 -3.91 10.17 -35.05
CA LYS A 193 -3.72 10.47 -36.47
C LYS A 193 -2.25 10.69 -36.86
N ASP A 194 -1.42 11.10 -35.91
CA ASP A 194 -0.01 11.41 -36.12
C ASP A 194 0.91 10.24 -35.73
N ILE A 195 0.32 9.15 -35.22
CA ILE A 195 1.02 7.91 -34.84
C ILE A 195 0.96 6.91 -35.99
N ASP A 196 2.08 6.23 -36.22
CA ASP A 196 2.22 5.21 -37.26
C ASP A 196 1.18 4.07 -37.10
N PRO A 197 0.53 3.62 -38.20
CA PRO A 197 -0.46 2.54 -38.15
C PRO A 197 0.06 1.22 -37.57
N ASP A 198 1.31 0.83 -37.86
CA ASP A 198 1.87 -0.43 -37.36
C ASP A 198 2.09 -0.34 -35.85
N PHE A 199 2.50 0.83 -35.35
CA PHE A 199 2.57 1.09 -33.92
C PHE A 199 1.21 0.97 -33.24
N LYS A 200 0.16 1.57 -33.81
CA LYS A 200 -1.20 1.47 -33.26
C LYS A 200 -1.69 0.02 -33.21
N LYS A 201 -1.42 -0.75 -34.26
CA LYS A 201 -1.80 -2.18 -34.32
C LYS A 201 -1.14 -2.99 -33.20
N GLU A 202 0.15 -2.80 -32.97
CA GLU A 202 0.85 -3.54 -31.90
C GLU A 202 0.52 -3.02 -30.51
N LEU A 203 0.21 -1.73 -30.37
CA LEU A 203 -0.28 -1.16 -29.11
C LEU A 203 -1.63 -1.78 -28.69
N VAL A 204 -2.52 -2.05 -29.65
CA VAL A 204 -3.78 -2.78 -29.44
C VAL A 204 -3.55 -4.20 -28.90
N ASN A 205 -2.42 -4.82 -29.21
CA ASN A 205 -2.05 -6.14 -28.69
C ASN A 205 -1.38 -6.03 -27.32
N LEU A 206 -0.46 -5.06 -27.15
CA LEU A 206 0.36 -4.89 -25.94
C LEU A 206 -0.45 -4.52 -24.70
N VAL A 207 -1.35 -3.55 -24.81
CA VAL A 207 -2.05 -3.02 -23.62
C VAL A 207 -3.00 -4.06 -23.01
N PRO A 208 -3.86 -4.77 -23.79
CA PRO A 208 -4.66 -5.86 -23.25
C PRO A 208 -3.83 -7.05 -22.76
N LEU A 209 -2.66 -7.32 -23.36
CA LEU A 209 -1.75 -8.35 -22.85
C LEU A 209 -1.32 -8.07 -21.40
N LEU A 210 -1.15 -6.80 -21.04
CA LEU A 210 -0.73 -6.39 -19.70
C LEU A 210 -1.90 -6.16 -18.73
N LEU A 211 -3.04 -5.65 -19.21
CA LEU A 211 -4.10 -5.09 -18.36
C LEU A 211 -5.48 -5.72 -18.54
N ALA A 212 -5.66 -6.66 -19.47
CA ALA A 212 -6.94 -7.34 -19.58
C ALA A 212 -7.23 -8.12 -18.29
N PRO A 213 -8.50 -8.19 -17.82
CA PRO A 213 -8.86 -8.82 -16.55
C PRO A 213 -8.33 -10.26 -16.41
N GLU A 214 -8.33 -11.01 -17.50
CA GLU A 214 -7.79 -12.38 -17.59
C GLU A 214 -6.27 -12.50 -17.39
N ASN A 215 -5.51 -11.42 -17.66
CA ASN A 215 -4.05 -11.40 -17.62
C ASN A 215 -3.50 -10.70 -16.36
N LEU A 216 -4.36 -10.14 -15.51
CA LEU A 216 -3.94 -9.41 -14.31
C LEU A 216 -3.30 -10.35 -13.28
N VAL A 217 -2.01 -10.16 -13.04
CA VAL A 217 -1.23 -10.93 -12.07
C VAL A 217 -1.25 -10.21 -10.71
N GLU A 218 -1.93 -10.80 -9.73
CA GLU A 218 -1.93 -10.31 -8.35
C GLU A 218 -0.52 -10.39 -7.76
N LYS A 219 -0.11 -9.37 -7.00
CA LYS A 219 1.19 -9.31 -6.38
C LYS A 219 1.31 -10.41 -5.33
N GLU A 220 2.37 -11.21 -5.45
CA GLU A 220 2.72 -12.23 -4.47
C GLU A 220 4.13 -11.98 -3.92
N ILE A 221 4.28 -12.11 -2.61
CA ILE A 221 5.57 -12.09 -1.91
C ILE A 221 5.60 -13.30 -0.98
N SER A 222 6.61 -14.17 -1.13
CA SER A 222 6.72 -15.45 -0.40
C SER A 222 5.56 -16.44 -0.67
N GLY A 223 4.90 -16.33 -1.82
CA GLY A 223 3.73 -17.17 -2.16
C GLY A 223 2.45 -16.80 -1.41
N SER A 224 2.43 -15.65 -0.73
CA SER A 224 1.23 -15.03 -0.17
C SER A 224 0.82 -13.85 -1.04
N LYS A 225 -0.47 -13.73 -1.33
CA LYS A 225 -1.05 -12.59 -2.06
C LYS A 225 -0.96 -11.33 -1.20
N VAL A 226 -0.60 -10.22 -1.82
CA VAL A 226 -0.35 -8.94 -1.16
C VAL A 226 -1.57 -8.05 -1.36
N THR A 227 -2.10 -7.50 -0.26
CA THR A 227 -3.18 -6.50 -0.33
C THR A 227 -2.63 -5.09 -0.52
N CYS A 228 -3.49 -4.13 -0.87
CA CYS A 228 -3.09 -2.72 -0.95
C CYS A 228 -2.48 -2.19 0.36
N ARG A 229 -2.99 -2.62 1.51
CA ARG A 229 -2.43 -2.30 2.83
C ARG A 229 -1.02 -2.88 3.02
N ASP A 230 -0.84 -4.14 2.66
CA ASP A 230 0.45 -4.82 2.80
C ASP A 230 1.50 -4.15 1.90
N LEU A 231 1.12 -3.75 0.69
CA LEU A 231 2.01 -3.10 -0.26
C LEU A 231 2.63 -1.81 0.31
N VAL A 232 1.86 -1.02 1.07
CA VAL A 232 2.38 0.18 1.76
C VAL A 232 3.48 -0.20 2.75
N GLN A 233 3.28 -1.25 3.54
CA GLN A 233 4.28 -1.72 4.51
C GLN A 233 5.57 -2.17 3.82
N TYR A 234 5.45 -2.90 2.70
CA TYR A 234 6.59 -3.27 1.87
C TYR A 234 7.33 -2.05 1.32
N PHE A 235 6.61 -1.05 0.81
CA PHE A 235 7.23 0.20 0.33
C PHE A 235 8.00 0.91 1.45
N LYS A 236 7.41 1.06 2.64
CA LYS A 236 8.08 1.71 3.78
C LYS A 236 9.35 0.95 4.20
N ALA A 237 9.26 -0.38 4.31
CA ALA A 237 10.40 -1.21 4.65
C ALA A 237 11.52 -1.12 3.61
N TYR A 238 11.20 -1.24 2.31
CA TYR A 238 12.20 -1.15 1.26
C TYR A 238 12.85 0.22 1.18
N MET A 239 12.08 1.31 1.27
CA MET A 239 12.66 2.66 1.27
C MET A 239 13.68 2.85 2.40
N LYS A 240 13.39 2.33 3.60
CA LYS A 240 14.30 2.44 4.76
C LYS A 240 15.67 1.78 4.50
N ILE A 241 15.70 0.68 3.75
CA ILE A 241 16.95 -0.02 3.38
C ILE A 241 17.77 0.82 2.40
N TYR A 242 17.09 1.47 1.45
CA TYR A 242 17.72 2.23 0.37
C TYR A 242 18.06 3.68 0.72
N GLN A 243 17.71 4.15 1.93
CA GLN A 243 18.09 5.46 2.47
C GLN A 243 19.60 5.58 2.79
N GLY A 244 20.32 4.46 2.93
CA GLY A 244 21.75 4.47 3.23
C GLY A 244 22.63 4.99 2.08
N GLU A 245 23.89 5.33 2.37
CA GLU A 245 24.85 5.84 1.37
C GLU A 245 25.36 4.77 0.39
N GLU A 246 25.28 3.48 0.74
CA GLU A 246 25.69 2.36 -0.11
C GLU A 246 24.47 1.59 -0.67
N LEU A 247 24.65 0.89 -1.80
CA LEU A 247 23.64 -0.06 -2.26
C LEU A 247 23.52 -1.18 -1.22
N PRO A 248 22.30 -1.48 -0.74
CA PRO A 248 22.15 -2.44 0.32
C PRO A 248 22.56 -3.83 -0.14
N HIS A 249 23.34 -4.50 0.71
CA HIS A 249 23.69 -5.88 0.46
C HIS A 249 22.41 -6.73 0.33
N PRO A 250 22.31 -7.67 -0.63
CA PRO A 250 21.07 -8.43 -0.89
C PRO A 250 20.48 -9.16 0.34
N LYS A 251 21.31 -9.51 1.33
CA LYS A 251 20.89 -10.03 2.64
C LYS A 251 19.96 -9.08 3.41
N PHE A 252 20.25 -7.77 3.41
CA PHE A 252 19.40 -6.77 4.08
C PHE A 252 18.05 -6.64 3.38
N MET A 253 18.03 -6.76 2.05
CA MET A 253 16.78 -6.77 1.28
C MET A 253 15.90 -7.95 1.66
N LEU A 254 16.50 -9.13 1.86
CA LEU A 254 15.78 -10.33 2.26
C LEU A 254 15.24 -10.20 3.67
N GLN A 255 16.09 -9.77 4.62
CA GLN A 255 15.68 -9.55 6.00
C GLN A 255 14.55 -8.53 6.09
N ALA A 256 14.62 -7.42 5.38
CA ALA A 256 13.57 -6.41 5.40
C ALA A 256 12.28 -6.87 4.71
N THR A 257 12.37 -7.75 3.70
CA THR A 257 11.18 -8.40 3.13
C THR A 257 10.51 -9.28 4.19
N ALA A 258 11.30 -9.99 5.00
CA ALA A 258 10.80 -10.78 6.12
C ALA A 258 10.19 -9.89 7.22
N GLU A 259 10.85 -8.78 7.59
CA GLU A 259 10.31 -7.79 8.54
C GLU A 259 8.98 -7.23 8.07
N ALA A 260 8.91 -6.75 6.82
CA ALA A 260 7.69 -6.19 6.23
C ALA A 260 6.54 -7.21 6.17
N ASN A 261 6.84 -8.45 5.79
CA ASN A 261 5.84 -9.52 5.74
C ASN A 261 5.28 -9.85 7.13
N ASN A 262 6.14 -9.92 8.15
CA ASN A 262 5.72 -10.14 9.53
C ASN A 262 4.91 -8.94 10.06
N LEU A 263 5.35 -7.71 9.81
CA LEU A 263 4.62 -6.49 10.21
C LEU A 263 3.24 -6.39 9.54
N ALA A 264 3.14 -6.72 8.25
CA ALA A 264 1.87 -6.79 7.54
C ALA A 264 0.92 -7.83 8.18
N ALA A 265 1.44 -9.01 8.52
CA ALA A 265 0.67 -10.04 9.22
C ALA A 265 0.23 -9.59 10.64
N VAL A 266 1.08 -8.89 11.39
CA VAL A 266 0.72 -8.30 12.69
C VAL A 266 -0.41 -7.27 12.52
N ALA A 267 -0.27 -6.35 11.58
CA ALA A 267 -1.28 -5.32 11.32
C ALA A 267 -2.63 -5.92 10.90
N GLY A 268 -2.63 -6.95 10.04
CA GLY A 268 -3.84 -7.67 9.63
C GLY A 268 -4.53 -8.40 10.78
N ALA A 269 -3.76 -9.08 11.64
CA ALA A 269 -4.29 -9.79 12.81
C ALA A 269 -4.85 -8.84 13.87
N LYS A 270 -4.19 -7.68 14.07
CA LYS A 270 -4.63 -6.62 14.97
C LYS A 270 -5.92 -5.95 14.51
N ASP A 271 -6.04 -5.63 13.22
CA ASP A 271 -7.26 -5.04 12.65
C ASP A 271 -8.46 -6.00 12.79
N THR A 272 -8.23 -7.30 12.57
CA THR A 272 -9.27 -8.32 12.78
C THR A 272 -9.74 -8.38 14.24
N TYR A 273 -8.81 -8.26 15.20
CA TYR A 273 -9.13 -8.17 16.62
C TYR A 273 -9.93 -6.91 16.95
N ILE A 274 -9.49 -5.74 16.46
CA ILE A 274 -10.17 -4.46 16.70
C ILE A 274 -11.60 -4.51 16.19
N LYS A 275 -11.81 -4.92 14.94
CA LYS A 275 -13.15 -5.07 14.34
C LYS A 275 -14.05 -6.01 15.16
N SER A 276 -13.49 -7.12 15.65
CA SER A 276 -14.24 -8.09 16.47
C SER A 276 -14.57 -7.54 17.86
N MET A 277 -13.64 -6.82 18.49
CA MET A 277 -13.86 -6.16 19.79
C MET A 277 -14.89 -5.02 19.68
N GLU A 278 -14.89 -4.25 18.60
CA GLU A 278 -15.92 -3.23 18.35
C GLU A 278 -17.32 -3.85 18.22
N GLN A 279 -17.45 -5.03 17.63
CA GLN A 279 -18.74 -5.74 17.58
C GLN A 279 -19.23 -6.20 18.97
N VAL A 280 -18.31 -6.43 19.91
CA VAL A 280 -18.61 -6.84 21.28
C VAL A 280 -18.89 -5.63 22.17
N CYS A 281 -17.96 -4.68 22.26
CA CYS A 281 -18.01 -3.57 23.21
C CYS A 281 -17.94 -2.16 22.59
N GLY A 282 -18.15 -2.02 21.27
CA GLY A 282 -18.20 -0.73 20.56
C GLY A 282 -19.29 0.21 21.06
N GLY A 283 -19.28 1.48 20.64
CA GLY A 283 -20.13 2.55 21.23
C GLY A 283 -21.61 2.22 21.32
N ASP A 284 -22.15 1.55 20.30
CA ASP A 284 -23.57 1.20 20.20
C ASP A 284 -23.96 -0.04 21.02
N LYS A 285 -23.00 -0.69 21.68
CA LYS A 285 -23.20 -1.92 22.47
C LYS A 285 -23.33 -1.61 23.96
N PRO A 286 -24.22 -2.33 24.68
CA PRO A 286 -24.43 -2.14 26.11
C PRO A 286 -23.18 -2.51 26.93
N TYR A 287 -23.14 -2.06 28.20
CA TYR A 287 -22.10 -2.45 29.14
C TYR A 287 -22.01 -3.97 29.28
N ILE A 288 -20.79 -4.49 29.23
CA ILE A 288 -20.49 -5.91 29.45
C ILE A 288 -19.77 -6.07 30.80
N ALA A 289 -20.10 -7.12 31.54
CA ALA A 289 -19.42 -7.41 32.80
C ALA A 289 -17.92 -7.69 32.57
N PRO A 290 -17.01 -7.27 33.48
CA PRO A 290 -15.56 -7.42 33.25
C PRO A 290 -15.11 -8.86 33.01
N ALA A 291 -15.76 -9.84 33.66
CA ALA A 291 -15.47 -11.26 33.46
C ALA A 291 -15.83 -11.76 32.05
N ASP A 292 -16.95 -11.27 31.50
CA ASP A 292 -17.40 -11.63 30.15
C ASP A 292 -16.57 -10.94 29.07
N LEU A 293 -16.17 -9.69 29.33
CA LEU A 293 -15.27 -8.93 28.47
C LEU A 293 -13.88 -9.58 28.42
N ALA A 294 -13.33 -10.02 29.56
CA ALA A 294 -12.05 -10.71 29.62
C ALA A 294 -12.07 -12.05 28.87
N ARG A 295 -13.15 -12.81 29.00
CA ARG A 295 -13.33 -14.06 28.23
C ARG A 295 -13.40 -13.81 26.73
N SER A 296 -14.19 -12.82 26.31
CA SER A 296 -14.31 -12.44 24.90
C SER A 296 -12.96 -11.97 24.34
N HIS A 297 -12.20 -11.20 25.11
CA HIS A 297 -10.85 -10.79 24.76
C HIS A 297 -9.92 -11.99 24.54
N GLU A 298 -9.87 -12.95 25.47
CA GLU A 298 -8.98 -14.12 25.33
C GLU A 298 -9.35 -14.96 24.10
N GLU A 299 -10.64 -15.17 23.84
CA GLU A 299 -11.11 -15.89 22.65
C GLU A 299 -10.69 -15.19 21.35
N LEU A 300 -10.88 -13.87 21.28
CA LEU A 300 -10.51 -13.06 20.11
C LEU A 300 -8.99 -12.96 19.95
N LYS A 301 -8.24 -12.82 21.05
CA LYS A 301 -6.76 -12.82 21.06
C LYS A 301 -6.22 -14.13 20.49
N GLN A 302 -6.72 -15.27 20.97
CA GLN A 302 -6.32 -16.57 20.44
C GLN A 302 -6.70 -16.75 18.97
N SER A 303 -7.85 -16.21 18.54
CA SER A 303 -8.24 -16.20 17.13
C SER A 303 -7.25 -15.42 16.26
N SER A 304 -6.87 -14.20 16.67
CA SER A 304 -5.90 -13.37 15.95
C SER A 304 -4.49 -13.98 15.93
N ILE A 305 -4.05 -14.61 17.02
CA ILE A 305 -2.76 -15.33 17.05
C ILE A 305 -2.78 -16.53 16.10
N ARG A 306 -3.89 -17.29 16.05
CA ARG A 306 -4.06 -18.39 15.09
C ARG A 306 -4.01 -17.89 13.64
N GLN A 307 -4.68 -16.77 13.34
CA GLN A 307 -4.63 -16.13 12.03
C GLN A 307 -3.19 -15.75 11.68
N PHE A 308 -2.47 -15.07 12.59
CA PHE A 308 -1.07 -14.69 12.40
C PHE A 308 -0.19 -15.92 12.09
N ARG A 309 -0.34 -17.02 12.85
CA ARG A 309 0.45 -18.26 12.64
C ARG A 309 0.15 -18.95 11.30
N THR A 310 -1.08 -18.88 10.82
CA THR A 310 -1.52 -19.55 9.58
C THR A 310 -0.92 -18.90 8.32
N ILE A 311 -0.60 -17.60 8.38
CA ILE A 311 0.03 -16.88 7.27
C ILE A 311 1.46 -17.40 7.06
N LYS A 312 1.83 -17.74 5.83
CA LYS A 312 3.22 -18.10 5.47
C LYS A 312 4.10 -16.86 5.56
N LYS A 313 5.16 -16.94 6.38
CA LYS A 313 6.07 -15.83 6.69
C LYS A 313 7.54 -16.22 6.47
N MET A 314 8.37 -15.24 6.14
CA MET A 314 9.83 -15.41 5.96
C MET A 314 10.60 -15.23 7.29
N GLY A 315 11.84 -15.73 7.35
CA GLY A 315 12.77 -15.50 8.48
C GLY A 315 12.84 -16.62 9.54
N GLY A 316 12.09 -17.71 9.36
CA GLY A 316 12.09 -18.85 10.29
C GLY A 316 11.26 -18.62 11.56
N GLU A 317 11.08 -19.68 12.37
CA GLU A 317 10.19 -19.65 13.53
C GLU A 317 10.65 -18.70 14.65
N GLU A 318 11.96 -18.63 14.92
CA GLU A 318 12.50 -17.74 15.96
C GLU A 318 12.27 -16.26 15.65
N PHE A 319 12.39 -15.89 14.37
CA PHE A 319 12.13 -14.53 13.92
C PHE A 319 10.64 -14.19 14.01
N CYS A 320 9.78 -15.10 13.54
CA CYS A 320 8.32 -14.96 13.63
C CYS A 320 7.84 -14.85 15.08
N ARG A 321 8.51 -15.52 16.03
CA ARG A 321 8.15 -15.49 17.45
C ARG A 321 8.23 -14.09 18.05
N ARG A 322 9.23 -13.29 17.67
CA ARG A 322 9.36 -11.90 18.16
C ARG A 322 8.16 -11.04 17.78
N TYR A 323 7.69 -11.17 16.54
CA TYR A 323 6.52 -10.45 16.05
C TYR A 323 5.21 -10.97 16.64
N GLN A 324 5.13 -12.26 16.97
CA GLN A 324 3.99 -12.80 17.70
C GLN A 324 3.92 -12.23 19.12
N GLU A 325 5.06 -12.17 19.83
CA GLU A 325 5.15 -11.56 21.16
C GLU A 325 4.78 -10.07 21.11
N GLN A 326 5.24 -9.35 20.08
CA GLN A 326 4.81 -7.95 19.83
C GLN A 326 3.30 -7.83 19.61
N LEU A 327 2.71 -8.69 18.76
CA LEU A 327 1.26 -8.70 18.53
C LEU A 327 0.50 -8.94 19.84
N GLU A 328 0.93 -9.90 20.66
CA GLU A 328 0.28 -10.18 21.95
C GLU A 328 0.27 -8.95 22.87
N VAL A 329 1.39 -8.22 22.95
CA VAL A 329 1.50 -6.96 23.73
C VAL A 329 0.57 -5.89 23.17
N GLU A 330 0.56 -5.67 21.85
CA GLU A 330 -0.31 -4.66 21.23
C GLU A 330 -1.82 -4.97 21.41
N LEU A 331 -2.19 -6.25 21.43
CA LEU A 331 -3.56 -6.70 21.69
C LEU A 331 -3.97 -6.45 23.16
N ASP A 332 -3.05 -6.67 24.11
CA ASP A 332 -3.27 -6.42 25.54
C ASP A 332 -3.37 -4.92 25.86
N GLU A 333 -2.59 -4.09 25.17
CA GLU A 333 -2.71 -2.62 25.24
C GLU A 333 -4.06 -2.15 24.70
N ALA A 334 -4.47 -2.67 23.54
CA ALA A 334 -5.78 -2.37 22.96
C ALA A 334 -6.92 -2.82 23.89
N TYR A 335 -6.80 -3.99 24.52
CA TYR A 335 -7.75 -4.47 25.53
C TYR A 335 -7.87 -3.54 26.73
N THR A 336 -6.75 -3.01 27.23
CA THR A 336 -6.75 -2.04 28.34
C THR A 336 -7.53 -0.78 27.99
N ASN A 337 -7.47 -0.34 26.72
CA ASN A 337 -8.28 0.79 26.24
C ASN A 337 -9.77 0.43 26.17
N TYR A 338 -10.12 -0.78 25.73
CA TYR A 338 -11.51 -1.27 25.73
C TYR A 338 -12.09 -1.44 27.15
N ILE A 339 -11.29 -1.83 28.14
CA ILE A 339 -11.72 -1.85 29.55
C ILE A 339 -12.13 -0.45 29.99
N LYS A 340 -11.26 0.55 29.79
CA LYS A 340 -11.56 1.95 30.15
C LYS A 340 -12.81 2.47 29.43
N TYR A 341 -12.95 2.11 28.16
CA TYR A 341 -14.11 2.47 27.35
C TYR A 341 -15.41 1.84 27.87
N ASN A 342 -15.39 0.55 28.18
CA ASN A 342 -16.53 -0.18 28.74
C ASN A 342 -16.88 0.30 30.16
N ASP A 343 -15.89 0.56 31.02
CA ASP A 343 -16.10 1.13 32.35
C ASP A 343 -16.71 2.52 32.29
N GLY A 344 -16.40 3.31 31.26
CA GLY A 344 -17.06 4.59 30.99
C GLY A 344 -18.57 4.48 30.78
N LYS A 345 -19.05 3.32 30.30
CA LYS A 345 -20.49 3.02 30.13
C LYS A 345 -21.16 2.56 31.43
N ASN A 346 -20.40 2.32 32.50
CA ASN A 346 -20.94 1.84 33.75
C ASN A 346 -21.74 2.95 34.48
N ILE A 347 -23.06 2.86 34.33
CA ILE A 347 -24.04 3.79 34.90
C ILE A 347 -23.96 3.87 36.44
N PHE A 348 -23.43 2.84 37.11
CA PHE A 348 -23.33 2.84 38.58
C PHE A 348 -22.24 3.77 39.14
N TYR A 349 -21.13 4.00 38.42
CA TYR A 349 -20.17 5.05 38.80
C TYR A 349 -20.71 6.46 38.49
N ALA A 350 -21.55 6.57 37.46
CA ALA A 350 -22.25 7.81 37.12
C ALA A 350 -23.30 8.23 38.16
N ALA A 351 -23.93 7.27 38.83
CA ALA A 351 -25.02 7.52 39.78
C ALA A 351 -24.53 7.90 41.19
N ARG A 352 -23.27 7.61 41.55
CA ARG A 352 -22.73 7.86 42.90
C ARG A 352 -22.73 9.35 43.26
N THR A 353 -22.19 10.21 42.40
CA THR A 353 -22.11 11.66 42.65
C THR A 353 -23.51 12.31 42.74
N PRO A 354 -24.46 12.06 41.81
CA PRO A 354 -25.84 12.52 41.94
C PRO A 354 -26.52 11.99 43.20
N ALA A 355 -26.41 10.69 43.50
CA ALA A 355 -27.04 10.11 44.68
C ALA A 355 -26.51 10.73 45.99
N THR A 356 -25.20 10.99 46.09
CA THR A 356 -24.62 11.66 47.27
C THR A 356 -25.06 13.12 47.40
N LEU A 357 -25.14 13.87 46.30
CA LEU A 357 -25.61 15.25 46.30
C LEU A 357 -27.11 15.34 46.62
N PHE A 358 -27.93 14.42 46.08
CA PHE A 358 -29.34 14.30 46.44
C PHE A 358 -29.55 13.94 47.92
N ALA A 359 -28.79 12.98 48.45
CA ALA A 359 -28.86 12.63 49.86
C ALA A 359 -28.45 13.79 50.78
N LEU A 360 -27.41 14.56 50.39
CA LEU A 360 -26.97 15.75 51.12
C LEU A 360 -28.03 16.86 51.10
N MET A 361 -28.62 17.14 49.94
CA MET A 361 -29.72 18.12 49.80
C MET A 361 -30.92 17.73 50.66
N PHE A 362 -31.29 16.44 50.66
CA PHE A 362 -32.38 15.91 51.48
C PHE A 362 -32.10 16.07 52.98
N ALA A 363 -30.90 15.71 53.44
CA ALA A 363 -30.51 15.85 54.84
C ALA A 363 -30.53 17.32 55.30
N MET A 364 -29.96 18.22 54.49
CA MET A 364 -29.92 19.66 54.83
C MET A 364 -31.32 20.30 54.81
N TYR A 365 -32.21 19.85 53.93
CA TYR A 365 -33.62 20.28 53.91
C TYR A 365 -34.35 19.90 55.20
N VAL A 366 -34.18 18.67 55.67
CA VAL A 366 -34.78 18.20 56.95
C VAL A 366 -34.24 19.00 58.14
N VAL A 367 -32.94 19.27 58.20
CA VAL A 367 -32.33 20.09 59.27
C VAL A 367 -32.83 21.53 59.22
N SER A 368 -32.97 22.10 58.02
CA SER A 368 -33.52 23.45 57.80
C SER A 368 -34.97 23.57 58.29
N LEU A 369 -35.81 22.57 58.01
CA LEU A 369 -37.20 22.49 58.49
C LEU A 369 -37.29 22.46 60.02
N VAL A 370 -36.50 21.59 60.67
CA VAL A 370 -36.53 21.44 62.14
C VAL A 370 -35.99 22.70 62.82
N THR A 371 -34.87 23.25 62.35
CA THR A 371 -34.25 24.44 62.96
C THR A 371 -35.07 25.71 62.70
N GLY A 372 -35.73 25.81 61.55
CA GLY A 372 -36.70 26.87 61.24
C GLY A 372 -37.93 26.81 62.14
N PHE A 373 -38.44 25.62 62.44
CA PHE A 373 -39.55 25.44 63.40
C PHE A 373 -39.17 25.82 64.84
N VAL A 374 -37.94 25.53 65.26
CA VAL A 374 -37.42 25.87 66.60
C VAL A 374 -37.07 27.37 66.72
N GLY A 375 -37.03 28.12 65.62
CA GLY A 375 -36.81 29.58 65.60
C GLY A 375 -35.34 30.00 65.50
N VAL A 376 -34.42 29.07 65.20
CA VAL A 376 -32.98 29.37 65.03
C VAL A 376 -32.68 29.66 63.56
N ASN A 377 -33.14 30.83 63.10
CA ASN A 377 -33.12 31.22 61.68
C ASN A 377 -31.71 31.31 61.07
N SER A 378 -30.68 31.60 61.86
CA SER A 378 -29.29 31.64 61.39
C SER A 378 -28.77 30.30 60.89
N VAL A 379 -29.17 29.21 61.56
CA VAL A 379 -28.77 27.84 61.19
C VAL A 379 -29.55 27.37 59.95
N ALA A 380 -30.84 27.68 59.86
CA ALA A 380 -31.66 27.37 58.68
C ALA A 380 -31.13 28.07 57.41
N MET A 381 -30.69 29.33 57.51
CA MET A 381 -30.06 30.04 56.38
C MET A 381 -28.75 29.38 55.94
N LEU A 382 -27.92 28.92 56.88
CA LEU A 382 -26.67 28.21 56.56
C LEU A 382 -26.95 26.89 55.83
N CYS A 383 -27.93 26.11 56.29
CA CYS A 383 -28.34 24.85 55.64
C CYS A 383 -28.91 25.08 54.22
N ASN A 384 -29.69 26.15 54.03
CA ASN A 384 -30.21 26.51 52.70
C ASN A 384 -29.09 26.97 51.75
N LEU A 385 -28.05 27.65 52.25
CA LEU A 385 -26.88 28.02 51.45
C LEU A 385 -26.08 26.79 51.02
N VAL A 386 -25.87 25.83 51.92
CA VAL A 386 -25.21 24.54 51.60
C VAL A 386 -26.01 23.76 50.56
N MET A 387 -27.35 23.76 50.66
CA MET A 387 -28.24 23.14 49.67
C MET A 387 -28.13 23.82 48.30
N GLY A 388 -28.07 25.16 48.25
CA GLY A 388 -27.86 25.92 47.01
C GLY A 388 -26.52 25.60 46.33
N VAL A 389 -25.44 25.48 47.12
CA VAL A 389 -24.11 25.08 46.60
C VAL A 389 -24.12 23.65 46.06
N ALA A 390 -24.79 22.72 46.76
CA ALA A 390 -24.94 21.34 46.31
C ALA A 390 -25.74 21.23 45.00
N LEU A 391 -26.79 22.04 44.84
CA LEU A 391 -27.59 22.10 43.61
C LEU A 391 -26.78 22.65 42.42
N VAL A 392 -26.05 23.76 42.63
CA VAL A 392 -25.18 24.33 41.59
C VAL A 392 -24.10 23.31 41.18
N SER A 393 -23.52 22.60 42.15
CA SER A 393 -22.53 21.54 41.90
C SER A 393 -23.12 20.36 41.12
N LEU A 394 -24.38 19.98 41.37
CA LEU A 394 -25.10 18.95 40.61
C LEU A 394 -25.36 19.40 39.16
N CYS A 395 -25.79 20.65 38.96
CA CYS A 395 -26.02 21.23 37.64
C CYS A 395 -24.72 21.34 36.84
N THR A 396 -23.63 21.77 37.46
CA THR A 396 -22.30 21.81 36.83
C THR A 396 -21.80 20.42 36.47
N TRP A 397 -21.98 19.43 37.36
CA TRP A 397 -21.65 18.03 37.07
C TRP A 397 -22.47 17.47 35.90
N ALA A 398 -23.78 17.74 35.86
CA ALA A 398 -24.66 17.31 34.77
C ALA A 398 -24.25 17.98 33.45
N TYR A 399 -23.98 19.29 33.47
CA TYR A 399 -23.52 20.04 32.30
C TYR A 399 -22.21 19.48 31.73
N VAL A 400 -21.18 19.31 32.55
CA VAL A 400 -19.87 18.78 32.11
C VAL A 400 -20.00 17.37 31.51
N LYS A 401 -20.89 16.54 32.07
CA LYS A 401 -21.07 15.16 31.61
C LYS A 401 -21.93 15.02 30.35
N TYR A 402 -22.92 15.90 30.17
CA TYR A 402 -23.82 15.88 29.01
C TYR A 402 -23.31 16.73 27.84
N SER A 403 -22.56 17.80 28.11
CA SER A 403 -21.99 18.70 27.09
C SER A 403 -20.82 18.02 26.35
N GLY A 404 -19.96 17.27 27.05
CA GLY A 404 -18.81 16.59 26.42
C GLY A 404 -17.77 17.54 25.80
N GLU A 405 -17.96 18.86 25.83
CA GLU A 405 -17.00 19.82 25.28
C GLU A 405 -15.73 19.88 26.12
N PHE A 406 -14.60 19.93 25.40
CA PHE A 406 -13.20 19.90 25.85
C PHE A 406 -12.58 18.52 26.15
N ARG A 407 -12.85 17.54 25.27
CA ARG A 407 -11.98 16.35 25.13
C ARG A 407 -11.33 16.17 23.75
N GLU A 408 -11.80 16.88 22.71
CA GLU A 408 -11.37 16.66 21.31
C GLU A 408 -10.37 17.69 20.77
N VAL A 409 -10.18 18.83 21.42
CA VAL A 409 -9.30 19.89 20.89
C VAL A 409 -7.81 19.53 21.01
N GLY A 410 -7.45 18.57 21.87
CA GLY A 410 -6.08 18.07 22.01
C GLY A 410 -5.67 17.02 20.97
N SER A 411 -6.57 16.10 20.57
CA SER A 411 -6.22 15.05 19.62
C SER A 411 -6.20 15.51 18.17
N ILE A 412 -6.96 16.57 17.85
CA ILE A 412 -7.02 17.16 16.51
C ILE A 412 -5.71 17.90 16.18
N ILE A 413 -5.00 18.42 17.19
CA ILE A 413 -3.75 19.17 16.98
C ILE A 413 -2.55 18.21 16.83
N ASP A 414 -2.51 17.11 17.59
CA ASP A 414 -1.45 16.11 17.46
C ASP A 414 -1.61 15.24 16.18
N GLN A 415 -2.84 14.95 15.73
CA GLN A 415 -3.07 14.20 14.48
C GLN A 415 -2.79 15.00 13.21
N VAL A 416 -2.88 16.34 13.23
CA VAL A 416 -2.66 17.18 12.04
C VAL A 416 -1.16 17.43 11.79
N ALA A 417 -0.29 17.21 12.77
CA ALA A 417 1.15 17.49 12.67
C ALA A 417 1.99 16.30 12.14
N GLU A 418 1.61 15.05 12.42
CA GLU A 418 2.33 13.84 11.92
C GLU A 418 1.88 13.38 10.52
N THR A 419 0.75 13.88 10.02
CA THR A 419 0.05 13.33 8.85
C THR A 419 0.51 13.86 7.49
N LEU A 420 1.39 14.86 7.43
CA LEU A 420 1.57 15.67 6.22
C LEU A 420 2.64 15.19 5.21
N TRP A 421 3.31 14.05 5.42
CA TRP A 421 4.28 13.53 4.43
C TRP A 421 4.13 12.04 4.07
N GLU A 422 3.55 11.19 4.93
CA GLU A 422 3.35 9.75 4.63
C GLU A 422 2.05 9.43 3.85
N GLN A 423 1.17 10.43 3.64
CA GLN A 423 -0.23 10.17 3.33
C GLN A 423 -0.62 9.95 1.87
N ALA A 424 0.18 10.27 0.86
CA ALA A 424 -0.32 10.18 -0.53
C ALA A 424 -0.63 8.72 -0.91
N LEU A 425 0.32 7.81 -0.67
CA LEU A 425 0.15 6.39 -0.98
C LEU A 425 -0.88 5.73 -0.05
N GLU A 426 -0.88 6.08 1.24
CA GLU A 426 -1.86 5.59 2.22
C GLU A 426 -3.28 6.06 1.92
N ARG A 427 -3.49 7.34 1.55
CA ARG A 427 -4.81 7.86 1.20
C ARG A 427 -5.40 7.20 -0.05
N ILE A 428 -4.56 6.67 -0.92
CA ILE A 428 -4.98 5.99 -2.15
C ILE A 428 -5.21 4.49 -1.88
N LEU A 429 -4.24 3.82 -1.24
CA LEU A 429 -4.26 2.37 -1.03
C LEU A 429 -5.03 1.93 0.22
N LEU A 430 -5.27 2.80 1.21
CA LEU A 430 -6.00 2.46 2.45
C LEU A 430 -7.47 2.90 2.44
N GLN A 431 -8.02 3.29 1.28
CA GLN A 431 -9.46 3.57 1.17
C GLN A 431 -10.28 2.33 1.50
N GLU A 432 -11.39 2.48 2.24
CA GLU A 432 -12.13 1.34 2.79
C GLU A 432 -12.57 0.31 1.74
N HIS A 433 -12.83 0.76 0.51
CA HIS A 433 -13.28 -0.09 -0.60
C HIS A 433 -12.14 -0.79 -1.37
N VAL A 434 -10.87 -0.44 -1.10
CA VAL A 434 -9.70 -0.95 -1.84
C VAL A 434 -8.69 -1.64 -0.92
N ARG A 435 -8.58 -1.20 0.35
CA ARG A 435 -7.48 -1.56 1.26
C ARG A 435 -7.26 -3.05 1.48
N ASP A 436 -8.33 -3.84 1.41
CA ASP A 436 -8.33 -5.28 1.68
C ASP A 436 -8.38 -6.11 0.36
N LEU A 437 -8.32 -5.45 -0.81
CA LEU A 437 -8.24 -6.12 -2.11
C LEU A 437 -6.79 -6.50 -2.44
N ASN A 438 -6.63 -7.62 -3.16
CA ASN A 438 -5.34 -8.03 -3.69
C ASN A 438 -4.89 -7.01 -4.76
N VAL A 439 -3.64 -6.57 -4.66
CA VAL A 439 -3.11 -5.53 -5.54
C VAL A 439 -2.42 -6.14 -6.76
N VAL A 440 -2.62 -5.52 -7.92
CA VAL A 440 -1.89 -5.78 -9.18
C VAL A 440 -1.10 -4.52 -9.46
N VAL A 441 0.22 -4.62 -9.54
CA VAL A 441 1.08 -3.45 -9.72
C VAL A 441 1.83 -3.62 -11.03
N VAL A 442 1.48 -2.77 -12.01
CA VAL A 442 2.17 -2.72 -13.29
C VAL A 442 3.12 -1.53 -13.27
N SER A 443 4.41 -1.81 -13.33
CA SER A 443 5.44 -0.77 -13.38
C SER A 443 6.14 -0.75 -14.72
N VAL A 444 6.32 0.45 -15.27
CA VAL A 444 7.14 0.66 -16.48
C VAL A 444 8.44 1.34 -16.06
N ALA A 445 9.55 0.62 -16.22
CA ALA A 445 10.89 1.11 -15.92
C ALA A 445 11.83 0.89 -17.09
N GLY A 446 12.82 1.75 -17.26
CA GLY A 446 13.70 1.68 -18.41
C GLY A 446 14.56 2.93 -18.57
N ALA A 447 15.39 2.94 -19.59
CA ALA A 447 16.33 4.03 -19.82
C ALA A 447 15.65 5.41 -19.96
N PHE A 448 16.45 6.44 -19.77
CA PHE A 448 16.09 7.83 -19.98
C PHE A 448 15.46 8.02 -21.37
N ARG A 449 14.35 8.77 -21.43
CA ARG A 449 13.68 9.25 -22.68
C ARG A 449 13.07 8.21 -23.61
N MET A 450 12.71 7.05 -23.10
CA MET A 450 12.10 6.00 -23.93
C MET A 450 10.56 6.04 -24.01
N GLY A 451 9.93 7.21 -23.80
CA GLY A 451 8.48 7.38 -23.90
C GLY A 451 7.66 6.48 -22.96
N LYS A 452 8.07 6.39 -21.68
CA LYS A 452 7.42 5.55 -20.64
C LYS A 452 6.02 6.07 -20.28
N SER A 453 5.96 7.33 -19.85
CA SER A 453 4.73 8.02 -19.49
C SER A 453 3.74 8.07 -20.68
N PHE A 454 4.24 8.25 -21.91
CA PHE A 454 3.44 8.13 -23.13
C PHE A 454 2.77 6.75 -23.29
N LEU A 455 3.46 5.65 -22.96
CA LEU A 455 2.88 4.31 -22.99
C LEU A 455 1.89 4.09 -21.84
N LEU A 456 2.22 4.59 -20.65
CA LEU A 456 1.37 4.52 -19.46
C LEU A 456 0.05 5.27 -19.65
N ASP A 457 0.02 6.34 -20.43
CA ASP A 457 -1.23 7.05 -20.71
C ASP A 457 -2.19 6.22 -21.58
N PHE A 458 -1.68 5.41 -22.51
CA PHE A 458 -2.52 4.44 -23.22
C PHE A 458 -3.02 3.33 -22.31
N MET A 459 -2.20 2.90 -21.34
CA MET A 459 -2.62 1.98 -20.30
C MET A 459 -3.73 2.59 -19.43
N LEU A 460 -3.61 3.86 -19.02
CA LEU A 460 -4.64 4.60 -18.29
C LEU A 460 -5.92 4.67 -19.10
N ARG A 461 -5.85 5.05 -20.38
CA ARG A 461 -7.02 5.14 -21.27
C ARG A 461 -7.76 3.81 -21.39
N TYR A 462 -7.02 2.70 -21.47
CA TYR A 462 -7.60 1.35 -21.46
C TYR A 462 -8.33 1.04 -20.15
N MET A 463 -7.73 1.39 -19.01
CA MET A 463 -8.34 1.15 -17.69
C MET A 463 -9.59 2.00 -17.45
N PHE A 464 -9.65 3.24 -17.95
CA PHE A 464 -10.85 4.08 -17.89
C PHE A 464 -11.99 3.61 -18.81
N HIS A 465 -11.70 2.77 -19.79
CA HIS A 465 -12.67 2.24 -20.77
C HIS A 465 -13.09 0.79 -20.52
N GLN A 466 -12.51 0.11 -19.51
CA GLN A 466 -13.05 -1.14 -18.96
C GLN A 466 -14.28 -0.85 -18.11
#